data_AF-A0A926YED1-F1
#
_entry.id   AF-A0A926YED1-F1
#
_cell.length_a   1.000
_cell.length_b   1.000
_cell.length_c   1.000
_cell.angle_alpha   90.00
_cell.angle_beta   90.00
_cell.angle_gamma   90.00
#
_symmetry.space_group_name_H-M   'P 1'
#
loop_
_entity.id
_entity.type
_entity.pdbx_description
1 polymer ?
#
loop_
_entity_poly.entity_id
_entity_poly.type
_entity_poly.pdbx_seq_one_letter_code
_entity_poly.pdbx_strand_id
1 'polypeptide(L)'
;MDILYEQFAKPQLSTALKPNEPSIYIRHLEGQEILGGYKIEIVFEDPQTGFYAEGRVPLSGTNPPVLVIRGYGSWYPFEGVLEDTPDVFMAGMERHFKSAETQGAVDWLKQQSEAGNQPDVIGESLGGKVAQQIAVKYPDFIRSTVTFNSLGVSQKLAETSKARNVFHYFTLGEKYAYWANKGEYIPGQFFQISKNGRSCRYKVEEALIWMGRFRSPARFHPTGRRRKMILIVLAQLILLNRHNELILNRRSPVVIKIDHYP
;
A
#
# COMPACT_ATOMS: atom_id res chain seq x y z
N MET A 1 -6.56 -15.44 2.71
CA MET A 1 -6.36 -14.15 3.40
C MET A 1 -5.80 -13.10 2.46
N ASP A 2 -4.75 -13.37 1.67
CA ASP A 2 -4.10 -12.34 0.84
C ASP A 2 -5.02 -11.67 -0.20
N ILE A 3 -5.97 -12.41 -0.79
CA ILE A 3 -7.00 -11.83 -1.68
C ILE A 3 -7.81 -10.76 -0.95
N LEU A 4 -8.24 -11.07 0.28
CA LEU A 4 -9.02 -10.15 1.10
C LEU A 4 -8.19 -8.94 1.53
N TYR A 5 -6.92 -9.15 1.87
CA TYR A 5 -6.03 -8.07 2.27
C TYR A 5 -5.72 -7.12 1.12
N GLU A 6 -5.60 -7.63 -0.11
CA GLU A 6 -5.47 -6.77 -1.28
C GLU A 6 -6.73 -5.91 -1.47
N GLN A 7 -7.92 -6.48 -1.28
CA GLN A 7 -9.18 -5.73 -1.34
C GLN A 7 -9.31 -4.68 -0.24
N PHE A 8 -8.83 -4.98 0.96
CA PHE A 8 -8.81 -4.05 2.08
C PHE A 8 -7.89 -2.86 1.80
N ALA A 9 -6.69 -3.13 1.28
CA ALA A 9 -5.64 -2.13 1.16
C ALA A 9 -5.72 -1.28 -0.12
N LYS A 10 -6.33 -1.76 -1.21
CA LYS A 10 -6.33 -1.08 -2.52
C LYS A 10 -7.66 -0.40 -2.84
N PRO A 11 -7.65 0.68 -3.65
CA PRO A 11 -8.87 1.34 -4.10
C PRO A 11 -9.68 0.45 -5.05
N GLN A 12 -11.01 0.45 -4.90
CA GLN A 12 -11.92 -0.35 -5.72
C GLN A 12 -12.94 0.54 -6.44
N LEU A 13 -12.48 1.30 -7.44
CA LEU A 13 -13.31 2.30 -8.15
C LEU A 13 -14.60 1.72 -8.75
N SER A 14 -14.59 0.47 -9.22
CA SER A 14 -15.77 -0.18 -9.82
C SER A 14 -16.90 -0.48 -8.83
N THR A 15 -16.60 -0.47 -7.53
CA THR A 15 -17.51 -0.87 -6.46
C THR A 15 -17.56 0.14 -5.33
N ALA A 16 -16.93 1.31 -5.48
CA ALA A 16 -16.83 2.36 -4.47
C ALA A 16 -18.18 2.90 -3.95
N LEU A 17 -19.26 2.75 -4.73
CA LEU A 17 -20.61 3.15 -4.33
C LEU A 17 -21.35 2.07 -3.50
N LYS A 18 -20.77 0.88 -3.33
CA LYS A 18 -21.37 -0.19 -2.53
C LYS A 18 -21.10 0.10 -1.05
N PRO A 19 -22.14 0.13 -0.18
CA PRO A 19 -21.96 0.43 1.23
C PRO A 19 -21.08 -0.55 2.00
N ASN A 20 -20.89 -1.78 1.51
CA ASN A 20 -20.08 -2.81 2.15
C ASN A 20 -18.74 -3.07 1.43
N GLU A 21 -18.34 -2.16 0.55
CA GLU A 21 -17.06 -2.20 -0.16
C GLU A 21 -15.89 -2.17 0.83
N PRO A 22 -15.05 -3.22 0.93
CA PRO A 22 -14.12 -3.34 2.05
C PRO A 22 -12.82 -2.51 1.91
N SER A 23 -12.67 -1.76 0.82
CA SER A 23 -11.51 -0.89 0.58
C SER A 23 -11.38 0.21 1.62
N ILE A 24 -10.17 0.39 2.19
CA ILE A 24 -9.83 1.48 3.13
C ILE A 24 -9.97 2.89 2.52
N TYR A 25 -10.17 2.98 1.20
CA TYR A 25 -10.46 4.23 0.51
C TYR A 25 -11.95 4.62 0.56
N ILE A 26 -12.79 3.77 1.15
CA ILE A 26 -14.14 4.12 1.57
C ILE A 26 -14.07 4.50 3.04
N ARG A 27 -14.58 5.68 3.39
CA ARG A 27 -14.69 6.11 4.79
C ARG A 27 -15.81 5.33 5.46
N HIS A 28 -15.46 4.30 6.22
CA HIS A 28 -16.43 3.51 6.97
C HIS A 28 -16.76 4.15 8.33
N LEU A 29 -17.89 3.73 8.90
CA LEU A 29 -18.30 4.06 10.26
C LEU A 29 -17.95 2.93 11.22
N GLU A 30 -17.67 3.27 12.47
CA GLU A 30 -17.53 2.27 13.54
C GLU A 30 -18.80 1.42 13.68
N GLY A 31 -18.63 0.11 13.88
CA GLY A 31 -19.69 -0.87 13.90
C GLY A 31 -20.16 -1.36 12.52
N GLN A 32 -19.71 -0.73 11.43
CA GLN A 32 -20.12 -1.11 10.07
C GLN A 32 -19.55 -2.48 9.67
N GLU A 33 -20.41 -3.35 9.15
CA GLU A 33 -20.01 -4.60 8.54
C GLU A 33 -19.58 -4.39 7.08
N ILE A 34 -18.46 -5.02 6.71
CA ILE A 34 -17.89 -4.95 5.36
C ILE A 34 -17.75 -6.35 4.76
N LEU A 35 -17.65 -6.43 3.43
CA LEU A 35 -17.38 -7.71 2.76
C LEU A 35 -16.07 -8.31 3.27
N GLY A 36 -16.04 -9.65 3.33
CA GLY A 36 -14.93 -10.40 3.92
C GLY A 36 -15.17 -10.83 5.37
N GLY A 37 -16.34 -10.52 5.94
CA GLY A 37 -16.72 -11.00 7.26
C GLY A 37 -16.03 -10.25 8.39
N TYR A 38 -15.88 -8.94 8.25
CA TYR A 38 -15.29 -8.04 9.24
C TYR A 38 -16.26 -6.93 9.60
N LYS A 39 -16.13 -6.41 10.82
CA LYS A 39 -16.70 -5.12 11.22
C LYS A 39 -15.59 -4.12 11.53
N ILE A 40 -15.85 -2.85 11.27
CA ILE A 40 -14.99 -1.77 11.73
C ILE A 40 -15.21 -1.63 13.24
N GLU A 41 -14.17 -1.87 14.02
CA GLU A 41 -14.24 -1.69 15.46
C GLU A 41 -13.96 -0.23 15.83
N ILE A 42 -12.95 0.36 15.19
CA ILE A 42 -12.47 1.70 15.50
C ILE A 42 -11.84 2.35 14.27
N VAL A 43 -12.02 3.66 14.14
CA VAL A 43 -11.41 4.48 13.09
C VAL A 43 -10.34 5.38 13.70
N PHE A 44 -9.16 5.43 13.07
CA PHE A 44 -8.06 6.30 13.46
C PHE A 44 -7.82 7.34 12.37
N GLU A 45 -7.92 8.62 12.71
CA GLU A 45 -7.72 9.70 11.75
C GLU A 45 -6.94 10.87 12.36
N ASP A 46 -5.96 11.38 11.63
CA ASP A 46 -5.28 12.64 11.95
C ASP A 46 -5.36 13.58 10.74
N PRO A 47 -6.27 14.59 10.78
CA PRO A 47 -6.43 15.54 9.70
C PRO A 47 -5.18 16.38 9.38
N GLN A 48 -4.25 16.56 10.34
CA GLN A 48 -3.07 17.39 10.13
C GLN A 48 -2.03 16.71 9.23
N THR A 49 -1.95 15.38 9.33
CA THR A 49 -1.02 14.57 8.54
C THR A 49 -1.71 13.85 7.40
N GLY A 50 -3.04 13.72 7.44
CA GLY A 50 -3.80 12.88 6.52
C GLY A 50 -3.80 11.40 6.93
N PHE A 51 -3.21 11.02 8.07
CA PHE A 51 -3.21 9.62 8.50
C PHE A 51 -4.65 9.10 8.67
N TYR A 52 -4.92 7.94 8.08
CA TYR A 52 -6.18 7.23 8.21
C TYR A 52 -5.93 5.72 8.29
N ALA A 53 -6.54 5.08 9.28
CA ALA A 53 -6.51 3.64 9.45
C ALA A 53 -7.80 3.14 10.11
N GLU A 54 -8.05 1.85 9.98
CA GLU A 54 -9.19 1.19 10.61
C GLU A 54 -8.72 -0.06 11.35
N GLY A 55 -9.11 -0.16 12.62
CA GLY A 55 -9.06 -1.41 13.37
C GLY A 55 -10.30 -2.23 13.03
N ARG A 56 -10.10 -3.41 12.44
CA ARG A 56 -11.19 -4.28 12.00
C ARG A 56 -11.12 -5.62 12.72
N VAL A 57 -12.27 -6.12 13.17
CA VAL A 57 -12.37 -7.42 13.84
C VAL A 57 -13.29 -8.36 13.06
N PRO A 58 -13.00 -9.67 13.03
CA PRO A 58 -13.81 -10.64 12.30
C PRO A 58 -15.21 -10.77 12.93
N LEU A 59 -16.24 -10.97 12.10
CA LEU A 59 -17.60 -11.24 12.53
C LEU A 59 -17.77 -12.68 13.04
N SER A 60 -16.99 -13.62 12.49
CA SER A 60 -16.99 -15.02 12.90
C SER A 60 -15.69 -15.70 12.48
N GLY A 61 -15.32 -16.78 13.19
CA GLY A 61 -14.25 -17.70 12.78
C GLY A 61 -12.87 -17.41 13.37
N THR A 62 -11.84 -17.94 12.71
CA THR A 62 -10.43 -17.99 13.15
C THR A 62 -9.55 -16.90 12.53
N ASN A 63 -10.12 -15.94 11.82
CA ASN A 63 -9.35 -14.87 11.20
C ASN A 63 -8.80 -13.91 12.27
N PRO A 64 -7.61 -13.33 12.11
CA PRO A 64 -7.09 -12.35 13.05
C PRO A 64 -7.83 -11.00 12.90
N PRO A 65 -7.84 -10.15 13.94
CA PRO A 65 -8.08 -8.72 13.77
C PRO A 65 -7.07 -8.12 12.79
N VAL A 66 -7.42 -7.04 12.12
CA VAL A 66 -6.53 -6.38 11.17
C VAL A 66 -6.53 -4.87 11.38
N LEU A 67 -5.35 -4.27 11.39
CA LEU A 67 -5.17 -2.83 11.23
C LEU A 67 -4.91 -2.54 9.75
N VAL A 68 -5.84 -1.87 9.08
CA VAL A 68 -5.68 -1.49 7.67
C VAL A 68 -5.35 -0.02 7.59
N ILE A 69 -4.21 0.31 6.97
CA ILE A 69 -3.69 1.67 6.88
C ILE A 69 -3.79 2.17 5.44
N ARG A 70 -4.39 3.34 5.26
CA ARG A 70 -4.58 3.96 3.95
C ARG A 70 -3.25 4.36 3.32
N GLY A 71 -3.14 4.16 2.00
CA GLY A 71 -2.05 4.68 1.18
C GLY A 71 -2.14 6.18 0.89
N TYR A 72 -1.36 6.65 -0.08
CA TYR A 72 -1.29 8.06 -0.46
C TYR A 72 -2.62 8.57 -1.03
N GLY A 73 -3.09 9.71 -0.50
CA GLY A 73 -4.25 10.46 -0.95
C GLY A 73 -5.60 9.75 -0.74
N SER A 74 -6.65 10.51 -0.47
CA SER A 74 -8.01 10.04 -0.76
C SER A 74 -8.21 10.21 -2.27
N TRP A 75 -8.46 9.13 -3.02
CA TRP A 75 -8.72 9.26 -4.46
C TRP A 75 -10.09 9.90 -4.75
N TYR A 76 -10.92 10.13 -3.72
CA TYR A 76 -12.20 10.82 -3.81
C TYR A 76 -12.76 11.24 -2.44
N PRO A 77 -12.98 12.54 -2.15
CA PRO A 77 -12.43 13.71 -2.86
C PRO A 77 -10.91 13.77 -2.64
N PHE A 78 -10.14 14.33 -3.57
CA PHE A 78 -8.67 14.44 -3.55
C PHE A 78 -8.13 15.25 -2.35
N GLU A 79 -8.32 14.74 -1.14
CA GLU A 79 -7.91 15.30 0.14
C GLU A 79 -6.67 14.55 0.65
N GLY A 80 -5.81 15.22 1.41
CA GLY A 80 -4.63 14.61 2.02
C GLY A 80 -3.39 14.51 1.11
N VAL A 81 -3.51 14.82 -0.19
CA VAL A 81 -2.43 14.65 -1.18
C VAL A 81 -1.20 15.51 -0.84
N LEU A 82 -1.40 16.74 -0.38
CA LEU A 82 -0.30 17.64 -0.01
C LEU A 82 0.31 17.28 1.35
N GLU A 83 -0.53 16.85 2.28
CA GLU A 83 -0.19 16.47 3.64
C GLU A 83 0.69 15.20 3.64
N ASP A 84 0.35 14.23 2.80
CA ASP A 84 1.06 12.95 2.65
C ASP A 84 2.42 13.11 1.93
N THR A 85 2.56 14.13 1.08
CA THR A 85 3.68 14.30 0.12
C THR A 85 5.07 14.17 0.76
N PRO A 86 5.40 14.86 1.88
CA PRO A 86 6.72 14.72 2.48
C PRO A 86 7.08 13.27 2.88
N ASP A 87 6.14 12.50 3.44
CA ASP A 87 6.39 11.11 3.82
C ASP A 87 6.49 10.19 2.61
N VAL A 88 5.83 10.55 1.50
CA VAL A 88 5.97 9.83 0.24
C VAL A 88 7.36 9.98 -0.36
N PHE A 89 8.01 11.14 -0.27
CA PHE A 89 9.32 11.33 -0.91
C PHE A 89 10.52 11.14 0.04
N MET A 90 10.29 11.08 1.35
CA MET A 90 11.34 10.94 2.36
C MET A 90 11.19 9.63 3.14
N ALA A 91 11.98 8.62 2.77
CA ALA A 91 11.94 7.30 3.41
C ALA A 91 12.14 7.32 4.94
N GLY A 92 12.96 8.25 5.45
CA GLY A 92 13.21 8.43 6.89
C GLY A 92 12.18 9.30 7.63
N MET A 93 11.19 9.86 6.94
CA MET A 93 10.12 10.59 7.59
C MET A 93 9.10 9.62 8.20
N GLU A 94 8.64 9.95 9.42
CA GLU A 94 7.76 9.11 10.22
C GLU A 94 6.51 9.87 10.70
N ARG A 95 6.01 10.87 9.96
CA ARG A 95 4.88 11.69 10.48
C ARG A 95 3.62 10.85 10.61
N HIS A 96 3.26 10.08 9.59
CA HIS A 96 2.09 9.19 9.64
C HIS A 96 2.25 8.09 10.70
N PHE A 97 3.47 7.60 10.93
CA PHE A 97 3.73 6.67 12.02
C PHE A 97 3.48 7.31 13.39
N LYS A 98 3.97 8.54 13.61
CA LYS A 98 3.69 9.29 14.85
C LYS A 98 2.20 9.58 15.02
N SER A 99 1.48 9.81 13.93
CA SER A 99 0.02 9.93 13.98
C SER A 99 -0.64 8.60 14.32
N ALA A 100 -0.16 7.46 13.81
CA ALA A 100 -0.64 6.15 14.23
C ALA A 100 -0.44 5.90 15.74
N GLU A 101 0.68 6.35 16.32
CA GLU A 101 0.90 6.32 17.77
C GLU A 101 -0.09 7.24 18.50
N THR A 102 -0.18 8.50 18.07
CA THR A 102 -0.97 9.55 18.75
C THR A 102 -2.48 9.28 18.68
N GLN A 103 -2.98 8.76 17.56
CA GLN A 103 -4.39 8.43 17.38
C GLN A 103 -4.78 7.09 18.02
N GLY A 104 -3.85 6.36 18.65
CA GLY A 104 -4.16 5.14 19.38
C GLY A 104 -4.22 3.86 18.53
N ALA A 105 -3.83 3.92 17.25
CA ALA A 105 -3.78 2.72 16.39
C ALA A 105 -2.80 1.68 16.93
N VAL A 106 -1.66 2.14 17.46
CA VAL A 106 -0.67 1.26 18.12
C VAL A 106 -1.21 0.69 19.43
N ASP A 107 -1.93 1.48 20.21
CA ASP A 107 -2.49 0.99 21.47
C ASP A 107 -3.61 -0.03 21.25
N TRP A 108 -4.39 0.13 20.18
CA TRP A 108 -5.33 -0.89 19.72
C TRP A 108 -4.63 -2.21 19.38
N LEU A 109 -3.49 -2.18 18.68
CA LEU A 109 -2.71 -3.40 18.38
C LEU A 109 -2.28 -4.11 19.67
N LYS A 110 -1.79 -3.35 20.66
CA LYS A 110 -1.40 -3.91 21.97
C LYS A 110 -2.58 -4.56 22.67
N GLN A 111 -3.71 -3.87 22.74
CA GLN A 111 -4.94 -4.38 23.38
C GLN A 111 -5.41 -5.69 22.73
N GLN A 112 -5.43 -5.76 21.39
CA GLN A 112 -5.79 -6.98 20.68
C GLN A 112 -4.82 -8.13 20.97
N SER A 113 -3.51 -7.85 20.96
CA SER A 113 -2.48 -8.83 21.29
C SER A 113 -2.58 -9.34 22.73
N GLU A 114 -2.80 -8.44 23.70
CA GLU A 114 -2.96 -8.78 25.13
C GLU A 114 -4.24 -9.59 25.39
N ALA A 115 -5.29 -9.36 24.61
CA ALA A 115 -6.51 -10.16 24.60
C ALA A 115 -6.34 -11.54 23.92
N GLY A 116 -5.14 -11.88 23.44
CA GLY A 116 -4.83 -13.15 22.76
C GLY A 116 -5.16 -13.18 21.27
N ASN A 117 -5.57 -12.05 20.68
CA ASN A 117 -5.95 -11.92 19.28
C ASN A 117 -4.89 -11.12 18.51
N GLN A 118 -3.70 -11.69 18.30
CA GLN A 118 -2.63 -10.96 17.62
C GLN A 118 -3.07 -10.46 16.22
N PRO A 119 -3.09 -9.13 16.00
CA PRO A 119 -3.57 -8.54 14.75
C PRO A 119 -2.55 -8.64 13.61
N ASP A 120 -3.05 -8.62 12.37
CA ASP A 120 -2.22 -8.32 11.20
C ASP A 120 -2.22 -6.83 10.89
N VAL A 121 -1.10 -6.32 10.37
CA VAL A 121 -1.00 -4.93 9.90
C VAL A 121 -0.89 -4.91 8.39
N ILE A 122 -1.78 -4.18 7.73
CA ILE A 122 -1.95 -4.20 6.28
C ILE A 122 -1.84 -2.77 5.76
N GLY A 123 -1.14 -2.59 4.64
CA GLY A 123 -1.11 -1.28 3.99
C GLY A 123 -0.63 -1.29 2.55
N GLU A 124 -1.15 -0.36 1.76
CA GLU A 124 -0.72 -0.09 0.39
C GLU A 124 0.05 1.23 0.30
N SER A 125 0.99 1.35 -0.63
CA SER A 125 1.74 2.60 -0.86
C SER A 125 2.32 3.19 0.44
N LEU A 126 1.93 4.42 0.81
CA LEU A 126 2.29 5.07 2.06
C LEU A 126 1.83 4.29 3.31
N GLY A 127 0.63 3.72 3.31
CA GLY A 127 0.13 2.89 4.40
C GLY A 127 0.98 1.65 4.60
N GLY A 128 1.55 1.10 3.52
CA GLY A 128 2.53 0.02 3.58
C GLY A 128 3.88 0.43 4.19
N LYS A 129 4.32 1.69 4.03
CA LYS A 129 5.48 2.23 4.76
C LYS A 129 5.19 2.35 6.25
N VAL A 130 4.02 2.86 6.62
CA VAL A 130 3.61 2.97 8.03
C VAL A 130 3.49 1.58 8.66
N ALA A 131 2.91 0.60 7.94
CA ALA A 131 2.82 -0.78 8.37
C ALA A 131 4.21 -1.37 8.68
N GLN A 132 5.20 -1.12 7.83
CA GLN A 132 6.59 -1.52 8.08
C GLN A 132 7.20 -0.81 9.30
N GLN A 133 6.96 0.48 9.47
CA GLN A 133 7.44 1.24 10.64
C GLN A 133 6.85 0.70 11.95
N ILE A 134 5.56 0.39 11.95
CA ILE A 134 4.86 -0.26 13.07
C ILE A 134 5.46 -1.64 13.34
N ALA A 135 5.67 -2.46 12.30
CA ALA A 135 6.24 -3.80 12.42
C ALA A 135 7.64 -3.81 13.06
N VAL A 136 8.48 -2.82 12.75
CA VAL A 136 9.83 -2.69 13.31
C VAL A 136 9.80 -2.28 14.78
N LYS A 137 8.92 -1.33 15.14
CA LYS A 137 8.89 -0.73 16.48
C LYS A 137 8.04 -1.52 17.47
N TYR A 138 7.06 -2.27 17.00
CA TYR A 138 6.09 -3.02 17.79
C TYR A 138 5.93 -4.49 17.35
N PRO A 139 7.04 -5.23 17.09
CA PRO A 139 6.97 -6.56 16.49
C PRO A 139 6.22 -7.60 17.34
N ASP A 140 6.23 -7.43 18.67
CA ASP A 140 5.65 -8.41 19.60
C ASP A 140 4.11 -8.39 19.63
N PHE A 141 3.50 -7.32 19.13
CA PHE A 141 2.05 -7.12 19.10
C PHE A 141 1.41 -7.45 17.75
N ILE A 142 2.19 -7.98 16.80
CA ILE A 142 1.78 -8.14 15.41
C ILE A 142 2.00 -9.58 14.99
N ARG A 143 0.95 -10.20 14.47
CA ARG A 143 1.02 -11.57 13.95
C ARG A 143 1.71 -11.62 12.59
N SER A 144 1.36 -10.70 11.69
CA SER A 144 1.94 -10.58 10.35
C SER A 144 1.83 -9.15 9.81
N THR A 145 2.75 -8.79 8.92
CA THR A 145 2.70 -7.51 8.19
C THR A 145 2.57 -7.79 6.71
N VAL A 146 1.53 -7.26 6.08
CA VAL A 146 1.24 -7.51 4.66
C VAL A 146 1.16 -6.19 3.91
N THR A 147 2.06 -5.98 2.96
CA THR A 147 2.08 -4.74 2.18
C THR A 147 1.84 -4.97 0.71
N PHE A 148 1.20 -4.01 0.06
CA PHE A 148 0.98 -4.01 -1.39
C PHE A 148 1.60 -2.75 -2.00
N ASN A 149 2.43 -2.89 -3.03
CA ASN A 149 3.05 -1.78 -3.75
C ASN A 149 3.57 -0.66 -2.82
N SER A 150 4.13 -1.06 -1.67
CA SER A 150 4.41 -0.14 -0.58
C SER A 150 5.61 0.74 -0.87
N LEU A 151 5.63 1.92 -0.25
CA LEU A 151 6.86 2.71 -0.14
C LEU A 151 7.85 2.01 0.80
N GLY A 152 9.15 2.25 0.60
CA GLY A 152 10.18 1.78 1.52
C GLY A 152 10.26 2.60 2.81
N VAL A 153 10.99 2.10 3.79
CA VAL A 153 11.38 2.77 5.03
C VAL A 153 12.84 3.24 4.95
N SER A 154 13.34 3.90 6.00
CA SER A 154 14.77 4.21 6.09
C SER A 154 15.62 2.93 6.13
N GLN A 155 16.83 3.00 5.57
CA GLN A 155 17.82 1.93 5.64
C GLN A 155 18.04 1.44 7.08
N LYS A 156 18.15 2.36 8.04
CA LYS A 156 18.29 2.04 9.47
C LYS A 156 17.16 1.15 9.98
N LEU A 157 15.89 1.47 9.64
CA LEU A 157 14.75 0.63 10.06
C LEU A 157 14.78 -0.74 9.38
N ALA A 158 15.12 -0.79 8.09
CA ALA A 158 15.25 -2.06 7.37
C ALA A 158 16.31 -2.97 7.99
N GLU A 159 17.51 -2.45 8.27
CA GLU A 159 18.63 -3.22 8.83
C GLU A 159 18.42 -3.67 10.28
N THR A 160 17.72 -2.87 11.08
CA THR A 160 17.48 -3.17 12.51
C THR A 160 16.21 -3.98 12.77
N SER A 161 15.41 -4.26 11.74
CA SER A 161 14.12 -4.92 11.88
C SER A 161 14.25 -6.32 12.49
N LYS A 162 13.43 -6.59 13.50
CA LYS A 162 13.20 -7.92 14.08
C LYS A 162 11.81 -8.45 13.77
N ALA A 163 11.07 -7.75 12.91
CA ALA A 163 9.71 -8.12 12.52
C ALA A 163 9.70 -9.54 11.94
N ARG A 164 8.66 -10.30 12.28
CA ARG A 164 8.45 -11.66 11.79
C ARG A 164 7.22 -11.67 10.88
N ASN A 165 7.14 -12.66 10.00
CA ASN A 165 5.98 -12.86 9.12
C ASN A 165 5.62 -11.61 8.30
N VAL A 166 6.62 -11.07 7.60
CA VAL A 166 6.44 -9.93 6.70
C VAL A 166 6.28 -10.42 5.27
N PHE A 167 5.24 -9.95 4.57
CA PHE A 167 4.91 -10.30 3.20
C PHE A 167 4.76 -9.02 2.39
N HIS A 168 5.61 -8.85 1.37
CA HIS A 168 5.57 -7.72 0.46
C HIS A 168 5.09 -8.16 -0.91
N TYR A 169 4.00 -7.59 -1.38
CA TYR A 169 3.43 -7.85 -2.70
C TYR A 169 3.64 -6.66 -3.62
N PHE A 170 4.23 -6.90 -4.79
CA PHE A 170 4.47 -5.88 -5.81
C PHE A 170 3.84 -6.28 -7.13
N THR A 171 3.04 -5.40 -7.72
CA THR A 171 2.54 -5.61 -9.09
C THR A 171 3.74 -5.66 -10.04
N LEU A 172 3.75 -6.61 -10.97
CA LEU A 172 4.82 -6.77 -11.96
C LEU A 172 5.07 -5.44 -12.69
N GLY A 173 6.32 -4.97 -12.62
CA GLY A 173 6.77 -3.72 -13.24
C GLY A 173 6.39 -2.45 -12.47
N GLU A 174 5.85 -2.57 -11.25
CA GLU A 174 5.58 -1.46 -10.34
C GLU A 174 6.89 -0.87 -9.82
N LYS A 175 7.23 0.33 -10.25
CA LYS A 175 8.45 1.02 -9.79
C LYS A 175 8.17 2.40 -9.20
N TYR A 176 6.91 2.84 -9.23
CA TYR A 176 6.48 4.13 -8.73
C TYR A 176 6.78 4.27 -7.25
N ALA A 177 6.38 3.29 -6.44
CA ALA A 177 6.59 3.33 -5.00
C ALA A 177 8.08 3.41 -4.64
N TYR A 178 8.90 2.57 -5.29
CA TYR A 178 10.36 2.63 -5.14
C TYR A 178 10.95 3.95 -5.62
N TRP A 179 10.54 4.46 -6.79
CA TRP A 179 11.05 5.72 -7.34
C TRP A 179 10.65 6.94 -6.52
N ALA A 180 9.49 6.90 -5.86
CA ALA A 180 8.98 7.99 -5.06
C ALA A 180 9.92 8.29 -3.91
N ASN A 181 10.38 7.28 -3.16
CA ASN A 181 11.10 7.53 -1.91
C ASN A 181 12.48 6.90 -1.81
N LYS A 182 12.85 6.00 -2.74
CA LYS A 182 14.10 5.22 -2.74
C LYS A 182 14.41 4.59 -1.38
N GLY A 183 13.37 4.22 -0.64
CA GLY A 183 13.49 3.57 0.65
C GLY A 183 13.83 2.09 0.52
N GLU A 184 14.29 1.53 1.63
CA GLU A 184 14.57 0.11 1.78
C GLU A 184 13.35 -0.62 2.34
N TYR A 185 13.26 -1.93 2.17
CA TYR A 185 12.17 -2.73 2.74
C TYR A 185 12.68 -3.54 3.92
N ILE A 186 11.85 -3.70 4.94
CA ILE A 186 12.20 -4.57 6.07
C ILE A 186 12.31 -6.03 5.58
N PRO A 187 13.16 -6.88 6.17
CA PRO A 187 13.30 -8.28 5.77
C PRO A 187 11.97 -9.03 5.82
N GLY A 188 11.70 -9.84 4.79
CA GLY A 188 10.42 -10.53 4.63
C GLY A 188 10.39 -11.41 3.39
N GLN A 189 9.19 -11.89 3.05
CA GLN A 189 8.94 -12.60 1.80
C GLN A 189 8.45 -11.63 0.74
N PHE A 190 9.13 -11.60 -0.40
CA PHE A 190 8.80 -10.72 -1.52
C PHE A 190 8.07 -11.51 -2.61
N PHE A 191 6.94 -10.97 -3.07
CA PHE A 191 6.11 -11.55 -4.11
C PHE A 191 5.88 -10.55 -5.21
N GLN A 192 6.14 -10.96 -6.44
CA GLN A 192 5.74 -10.24 -7.63
C GLN A 192 4.43 -10.83 -8.17
N ILE A 193 3.41 -10.00 -8.31
CA ILE A 193 2.05 -10.41 -8.70
C ILE A 193 1.65 -9.79 -10.05
N SER A 194 0.95 -10.53 -10.89
CA SER A 194 0.40 -9.97 -12.13
C SER A 194 -0.80 -10.73 -12.67
N LYS A 195 -1.61 -10.06 -13.48
CA LYS A 195 -2.76 -10.68 -14.14
C LYS A 195 -2.36 -11.71 -15.21
N ASN A 196 -1.36 -11.38 -16.02
CA ASN A 196 -1.01 -12.14 -17.23
C ASN A 196 0.47 -12.56 -17.28
N GLY A 197 1.25 -12.38 -16.22
CA GLY A 197 2.70 -12.57 -16.27
C GLY A 197 3.39 -11.66 -17.30
N ARG A 198 4.49 -12.14 -17.87
CA ARG A 198 5.30 -11.45 -18.89
C ARG A 198 4.65 -11.53 -20.30
N SER A 199 3.43 -11.04 -20.43
CA SER A 199 2.68 -11.02 -21.70
C SER A 199 3.22 -9.99 -22.72
N CYS A 200 2.80 -10.09 -23.99
CA CYS A 200 3.16 -9.11 -25.02
C CYS A 200 2.68 -7.69 -24.65
N ARG A 201 1.45 -7.58 -24.14
CA ARG A 201 0.89 -6.32 -23.62
C ARG A 201 1.78 -5.72 -22.52
N TYR A 202 2.24 -6.56 -21.59
CA TYR A 202 3.15 -6.11 -20.53
C TYR A 202 4.45 -5.53 -21.10
N LYS A 203 5.07 -6.19 -22.09
CA LYS A 203 6.30 -5.73 -22.74
C LYS A 203 6.10 -4.38 -23.44
N VAL A 204 4.96 -4.19 -24.09
CA VAL A 204 4.61 -2.91 -24.75
C VAL A 204 4.46 -1.80 -23.70
N GLU A 205 3.70 -2.06 -22.64
CA GLU A 205 3.54 -1.12 -21.53
C GLU A 205 4.88 -0.78 -20.85
N GLU A 206 5.78 -1.75 -20.64
CA GLU A 206 7.14 -1.48 -20.15
C GLU A 206 7.97 -0.64 -21.11
N ALA A 207 7.89 -0.90 -22.42
CA ALA A 207 8.59 -0.10 -23.42
C ALA A 207 8.10 1.36 -23.39
N LEU A 208 6.78 1.58 -23.24
CA LEU A 208 6.20 2.91 -23.08
C LEU A 208 6.71 3.61 -21.81
N ILE A 209 6.74 2.90 -20.67
CA ILE A 209 7.30 3.44 -19.41
C ILE A 209 8.79 3.79 -19.58
N TRP A 210 9.57 2.93 -20.22
CA TRP A 210 11.00 3.16 -20.44
C TRP A 210 11.27 4.33 -21.38
N MET A 211 10.49 4.46 -22.46
CA MET A 211 10.56 5.62 -23.36
C MET A 211 10.10 6.92 -22.66
N GLY A 212 9.18 6.81 -21.71
CA GLY A 212 8.74 7.90 -20.84
C GLY A 212 9.76 8.30 -19.77
N ARG A 213 10.86 7.54 -19.55
CA ARG A 213 11.86 7.87 -18.52
C ARG A 213 12.43 9.27 -18.72
N PHE A 214 12.53 9.97 -17.59
CA PHE A 214 13.07 11.31 -17.40
C PHE A 214 14.57 11.44 -17.76
N ARG A 215 14.98 11.21 -19.01
CA ARG A 215 16.22 11.80 -19.53
C ARG A 215 15.95 13.28 -19.77
N SER A 216 16.79 14.14 -19.18
CA SER A 216 16.63 15.59 -19.09
C SER A 216 16.00 16.23 -20.34
N PRO A 217 15.07 17.21 -20.18
CA PRO A 217 14.46 17.94 -21.30
C PRO A 217 15.46 18.68 -22.21
N ALA A 218 16.72 18.78 -21.80
CA ALA A 218 17.72 19.72 -22.33
C ALA A 218 18.24 19.44 -23.75
N ARG A 219 17.73 18.45 -24.50
CA ARG A 219 18.27 18.10 -25.83
C ARG A 219 17.24 17.85 -26.93
N PHE A 220 16.06 18.47 -26.91
CA PHE A 220 15.03 18.18 -27.92
C PHE A 220 14.41 19.41 -28.58
N HIS A 221 14.29 19.34 -29.91
CA HIS A 221 13.55 20.26 -30.77
C HIS A 221 12.07 20.39 -30.34
N PRO A 222 11.44 21.57 -30.57
CA PRO A 222 10.08 21.88 -30.11
C PRO A 222 8.99 20.92 -30.61
N THR A 223 9.15 20.29 -31.78
CA THR A 223 8.20 19.29 -32.32
C THR A 223 8.28 17.94 -31.59
N GLY A 224 9.43 17.58 -31.02
CA GLY A 224 9.61 16.38 -30.19
C GLY A 224 9.05 16.52 -28.78
N ARG A 225 8.81 17.76 -28.31
CA ARG A 225 8.36 18.07 -26.95
C ARG A 225 6.93 17.58 -26.69
N ARG A 226 6.00 17.79 -27.64
CA ARG A 226 4.59 17.35 -27.52
C ARG A 226 4.45 15.83 -27.48
N ARG A 227 5.13 15.11 -28.39
CA ARG A 227 5.14 13.63 -28.40
C ARG A 227 5.71 13.06 -27.10
N LYS A 228 6.78 13.67 -26.57
CA LYS A 228 7.37 13.26 -25.30
C LYS A 228 6.42 13.50 -24.12
N MET A 229 5.72 14.63 -24.08
CA MET A 229 4.72 14.88 -23.03
C MET A 229 3.59 13.84 -23.05
N ILE A 230 3.08 13.49 -24.23
CA ILE A 230 2.06 12.44 -24.38
C ILE A 230 2.60 11.10 -23.85
N LEU A 231 3.83 10.73 -24.22
CA LEU A 231 4.46 9.49 -23.73
C LEU A 231 4.64 9.49 -22.20
N ILE A 232 5.04 10.63 -21.61
CA ILE A 232 5.16 10.77 -20.15
C ILE A 232 3.79 10.58 -19.50
N VAL A 233 2.74 11.26 -19.98
CA VAL A 233 1.38 11.13 -19.44
C VAL A 233 0.89 9.68 -19.56
N LEU A 234 1.08 9.05 -20.72
CA LEU A 234 0.69 7.66 -20.94
C LEU A 234 1.43 6.71 -20.00
N ALA A 235 2.74 6.90 -19.82
CA ALA A 235 3.54 6.11 -18.88
C ALA A 235 3.03 6.27 -17.44
N GLN A 236 2.70 7.49 -17.01
CA GLN A 236 2.14 7.75 -15.68
C GLN A 236 0.77 7.08 -15.50
N LEU A 237 -0.11 7.14 -16.50
CA LEU A 237 -1.42 6.46 -16.45
C LEU A 237 -1.28 4.94 -16.39
N ILE A 238 -0.33 4.35 -17.13
CA ILE A 238 -0.06 2.90 -17.07
C ILE A 238 0.44 2.50 -15.68
N LEU A 239 1.39 3.26 -15.12
CA LEU A 239 1.92 3.02 -13.78
C LEU A 239 0.82 3.13 -12.73
N LEU A 240 0.01 4.19 -12.77
CA LEU A 240 -1.10 4.40 -11.85
C LEU A 240 -2.13 3.26 -11.93
N ASN A 241 -2.48 2.82 -13.15
CA ASN A 241 -3.39 1.71 -13.33
C ASN A 241 -2.81 0.40 -12.75
N ARG A 242 -1.52 0.13 -12.93
CA ARG A 242 -0.86 -1.08 -12.38
C ARG A 242 -0.76 -1.05 -10.86
N HIS A 243 -0.51 0.13 -10.28
CA HIS A 243 -0.42 0.33 -8.84
C HIS A 243 -1.73 -0.07 -8.13
N ASN A 244 -2.84 0.39 -8.68
CA ASN A 244 -4.17 0.24 -8.10
C ASN A 244 -4.89 -1.06 -8.51
N GLU A 245 -4.35 -1.85 -9.43
CA GLU A 245 -5.04 -3.05 -9.92
C GLU A 245 -5.13 -4.13 -8.82
N LEU A 246 -6.33 -4.69 -8.63
CA LEU A 246 -6.54 -5.92 -7.88
C LEU A 246 -6.13 -7.13 -8.72
N ILE A 247 -5.11 -7.86 -8.25
CA ILE A 247 -4.51 -8.98 -8.98
C ILE A 247 -4.93 -10.32 -8.40
N LEU A 248 -4.84 -10.50 -7.07
CA LEU A 248 -5.04 -11.77 -6.40
C LEU A 248 -6.49 -12.27 -6.51
N ASN A 249 -7.46 -11.36 -6.65
CA ASN A 249 -8.87 -11.71 -6.86
C ASN A 249 -9.21 -12.15 -8.31
N ARG A 250 -8.22 -12.32 -9.20
CA ARG A 250 -8.45 -12.80 -10.58
C ARG A 250 -8.53 -14.32 -10.63
N ARG A 251 -9.10 -14.87 -11.73
CA ARG A 251 -9.29 -16.31 -11.92
C ARG A 251 -7.97 -17.11 -11.95
N SER A 252 -6.86 -16.48 -12.33
CA SER A 252 -5.53 -17.12 -12.42
C SER A 252 -4.42 -16.07 -12.28
N PRO A 253 -4.19 -15.52 -11.08
CA PRO A 253 -3.10 -14.58 -10.88
C PRO A 253 -1.76 -15.32 -10.99
N VAL A 254 -0.77 -14.65 -11.55
CA VAL A 254 0.63 -15.10 -11.47
C VAL A 254 1.23 -14.51 -10.21
N VAL A 255 1.70 -15.36 -9.31
CA VAL A 255 2.38 -14.99 -8.07
C VAL A 255 3.75 -15.66 -8.05
N ILE A 256 4.81 -14.86 -8.03
CA ILE A 256 6.19 -15.35 -8.09
C ILE A 256 6.92 -14.82 -6.86
N LYS A 257 7.44 -15.72 -6.03
CA LYS A 257 8.35 -15.35 -4.96
C LYS A 257 9.69 -14.89 -5.56
N ILE A 258 10.23 -13.79 -5.06
CA ILE A 258 11.51 -13.22 -5.47
C ILE A 258 12.39 -13.02 -4.24
N ASP A 259 13.70 -13.02 -4.43
CA ASP A 259 14.63 -12.95 -3.29
C ASP A 259 14.71 -11.54 -2.72
N HIS A 260 14.68 -10.52 -3.59
CA HIS A 260 14.75 -9.11 -3.22
C HIS A 260 13.94 -8.27 -4.21
N TYR A 261 13.33 -7.19 -3.74
CA TYR A 261 12.78 -6.16 -4.62
C TYR A 261 13.85 -5.11 -4.95
N PRO A 262 14.10 -4.79 -6.24
CA PRO A 262 15.12 -3.83 -6.66
C PRO A 262 14.73 -2.36 -6.42
#